data_AF-A0A257PQI9-F1
#
_entry.id   AF-A0A257PQI9-F1
#
_cell.length_a   1.000
_cell.length_b   1.000
_cell.length_c   1.000
_cell.angle_alpha   90.00
_cell.angle_beta   90.00
_cell.angle_gamma   90.00
#
_symmetry.space_group_name_H-M   'P 1'
#
loop_
_entity.id
_entity.type
_entity.pdbx_description
1 polymer ?
#
loop_
_entity_poly.entity_id
_entity_poly.type
_entity_poly.pdbx_seq_one_letter_code
_entity_poly.pdbx_strand_id
1 'polypeptide(L)' 'MYKQGSAGDVTGERPGMTDFVARAKWDAWATYQGVPRAVAMQTYIDRINALPE' A
#
# COMPACT_ATOMS: atom_id res chain seq x y z
N MET A 1 0.56 0.66 -2.33
CA MET A 1 1.09 1.87 -3.00
C MET A 1 0.53 3.16 -2.41
N TYR A 2 -0.75 3.53 -2.60
CA TYR A 2 -1.29 4.82 -2.09
C TYR A 2 -1.03 5.05 -0.60
N LYS A 3 -1.34 4.07 0.27
CA LYS A 3 -1.09 4.16 1.72
C LYS A 3 0.41 4.33 2.05
N GLN A 4 1.29 3.59 1.37
CA GLN A 4 2.74 3.73 1.53
C GLN A 4 3.25 5.12 1.08
N GLY A 5 2.77 5.65 -0.05
CA GLY A 5 3.16 6.98 -0.52
C GLY A 5 2.66 8.12 0.39
N SER A 6 1.47 7.98 0.98
CA SER A 6 0.82 9.01 1.80
C SER A 6 1.15 8.94 3.30
N ALA A 7 1.32 7.75 3.86
CA ALA A 7 1.57 7.53 5.29
C ALA A 7 2.98 7.00 5.59
N GLY A 8 3.70 6.47 4.59
CA GLY A 8 4.95 5.75 4.81
C GLY A 8 4.68 4.30 5.22
N ASP A 9 5.65 3.71 5.91
CA ASP A 9 5.61 2.31 6.34
C ASP A 9 4.36 1.95 7.14
N VAL A 10 3.95 0.68 7.01
CA VAL A 10 2.82 0.12 7.76
C VAL A 10 3.02 0.35 9.26
N THR A 11 1.97 0.83 9.91
CA THR A 11 1.94 1.07 11.37
C THR A 11 0.64 0.53 11.96
N GLY A 12 0.65 0.25 13.26
CA GLY A 12 -0.47 -0.33 13.99
C GLY A 12 -0.53 -1.86 13.91
N GLU A 13 -1.45 -2.45 14.67
CA GLU A 13 -1.60 -3.89 14.78
C GLU A 13 -2.33 -4.48 13.57
N ARG A 14 -1.97 -5.73 13.22
CA ARG A 14 -2.63 -6.47 12.14
C ARG A 14 -4.07 -6.81 12.56
N PRO A 15 -5.10 -6.44 11.78
CA PRO A 15 -6.48 -6.74 12.10
C PRO A 15 -6.76 -8.25 12.25
N GLY A 16 -7.71 -8.57 13.12
CA GLY A 16 -8.14 -9.94 13.40
C GLY A 16 -8.74 -10.65 12.19
N MET A 17 -8.75 -11.98 12.22
CA MET A 17 -9.26 -12.83 11.13
C MET A 17 -10.72 -12.56 10.73
N THR A 18 -11.52 -12.00 11.64
CA THR A 18 -12.94 -11.71 11.42
C THR A 18 -13.18 -10.42 10.61
N ASP A 19 -12.20 -9.51 10.57
CA ASP A 19 -12.23 -8.32 9.73
C ASP A 19 -11.35 -8.53 8.49
N PHE A 20 -11.87 -9.33 7.56
CA PHE A 20 -11.18 -9.72 6.34
C PHE A 20 -10.74 -8.52 5.49
N VAL A 21 -11.56 -7.46 5.44
CA VAL A 21 -11.28 -6.28 4.60
C VAL A 21 -10.17 -5.45 5.21
N ALA A 22 -10.23 -5.14 6.51
CA ALA A 22 -9.16 -4.39 7.16
C ALA A 22 -7.86 -5.20 7.15
N ARG A 23 -7.93 -6.52 7.39
CA ARG A 23 -6.77 -7.40 7.36
C ARG A 23 -6.12 -7.44 5.98
N ALA A 24 -6.91 -7.61 4.91
CA ALA A 24 -6.38 -7.61 3.55
C ALA A 24 -5.73 -6.27 3.18
N LYS A 25 -6.33 -5.14 3.59
CA LYS A 25 -5.75 -3.81 3.38
C LYS A 25 -4.44 -3.62 4.15
N TRP A 26 -4.39 -4.07 5.40
CA TRP A 26 -3.18 -4.01 6.23
C TRP A 26 -2.09 -4.90 5.65
N ASP A 27 -2.40 -6.15 5.30
CA ASP A 27 -1.46 -7.09 4.69
C ASP A 27 -0.90 -6.54 3.38
N ALA A 28 -1.76 -6.00 2.52
CA ALA A 28 -1.34 -5.35 1.28
C ALA A 28 -0.55 -4.05 1.50
N TRP A 29 -0.63 -3.40 2.66
CA TRP A 29 0.23 -2.27 3.00
C TRP A 29 1.59 -2.75 3.53
N ALA A 30 1.59 -3.79 4.36
CA ALA A 30 2.80 -4.41 4.92
C ALA A 30 3.74 -4.94 3.85
N THR A 31 3.24 -5.42 2.71
CA THR A 31 4.09 -5.85 1.57
C THR A 31 4.91 -4.71 0.94
N TYR A 32 4.58 -3.45 1.22
CA TYR A 32 5.32 -2.28 0.72
C TYR A 32 6.16 -1.61 1.82
N GLN A 33 6.30 -2.22 3.00
CA GLN A 33 7.17 -1.70 4.05
C GLN A 33 8.62 -1.59 3.57
N GLY A 34 9.30 -0.49 3.92
CA GLY A 34 10.64 -0.17 3.48
C GLY A 34 10.72 0.48 2.10
N VAL A 35 9.61 0.56 1.35
CA VAL A 35 9.58 1.30 0.08
C VAL A 35 9.53 2.80 0.39
N PRO A 36 10.51 3.60 -0.08
CA PRO A 36 10.49 5.04 0.12
C PRO A 36 9.23 5.65 -0.48
N ARG A 37 8.68 6.68 0.19
CA ARG A 37 7.44 7.34 -0.23
C ARG A 37 7.47 7.82 -1.69
N ALA A 38 8.61 8.39 -2.11
CA ALA A 38 8.82 8.84 -3.49
C ALA A 38 8.71 7.69 -4.50
N VAL A 39 9.28 6.52 -4.20
CA VAL A 39 9.21 5.33 -5.05
C VAL A 39 7.78 4.78 -5.10
N ALA A 40 7.07 4.78 -3.97
CA ALA A 40 5.68 4.33 -3.91
C ALA A 40 4.72 5.24 -4.71
N MET A 41 4.98 6.55 -4.73
CA MET A 41 4.25 7.50 -5.56
C MET A 41 4.55 7.31 -7.05
N GLN A 42 5.83 7.20 -7.42
CA GLN A 42 6.22 6.99 -8.81
C GLN A 42 5.63 5.70 -9.37
N THR A 43 5.70 4.59 -8.63
CA THR A 43 5.10 3.32 -9.04
C THR A 43 3.58 3.42 -9.24
N TYR A 44 2.89 4.27 -8.47
CA TYR A 44 1.46 4.51 -8.66
C TYR A 44 1.18 5.27 -9.96
N ILE A 45 1.98 6.29 -10.27
CA ILE A 45 1.91 7.06 -11.52
C ILE A 45 2.17 6.14 -12.72
N ASP A 46 3.25 5.35 -12.67
CA ASP A 46 3.63 4.43 -13.74
C ASP A 46 2.51 3.42 -14.03
N ARG A 47 1.84 2.93 -12.98
CA ARG A 47 0.72 1.99 -13.12
C ARG A 47 -0.51 2.61 -13.76
N ILE A 48 -0.79 3.89 -13.51
CA ILE A 48 -1.87 4.61 -14.19
C ILE A 48 -1.52 4.88 -15.64
N ASN A 49 -0.29 5.30 -15.93
CA ASN A 49 0.19 5.55 -17.29
C ASN A 49 0.24 4.28 -18.15
N ALA A 50 0.37 3.11 -17.51
CA ALA A 50 0.38 1.81 -18.18
C ALA A 50 -1.03 1.21 -18.41
N LEU A 51 -2.11 1.87 -17.99
CA LEU A 51 -3.46 1.42 -18.30
C LEU A 51 -3.78 1.71 -19.77
N PRO A 52 -4.04 0.69 -20.60
CA PRO A 52 -4.52 0.90 -21.97
C PRO A 52 -5.93 1.50 -21.95
N GLU A 53 -6.23 2.32 -22.95
CA GLU A 53 -7.54 2.97 -23.17
C GLU A 53 -8.70 1.98 -23.32
#